data_AF-A0A6B0XUK6-F1
#
_entry.id   AF-A0A6B0XUK6-F1
#
_cell.length_a   1.000
_cell.length_b   1.000
_cell.length_c   1.000
_cell.angle_alpha   90.00
_cell.angle_beta   90.00
_cell.angle_gamma   90.00
#
_symmetry.space_group_name_H-M   'P 1'
#
loop_
_entity.id
_entity.type
_entity.pdbx_description
1 polymer ?
#
loop_
_entity_poly.entity_id
_entity_poly.type
_entity_poly.pdbx_seq_one_letter_code
_entity_poly.pdbx_strand_id
1 'polypeptide(L)' 'MPDRTSRALPAWSEFQRRMRRYVGGRVDPEWADDVTGDVFLRLLQRQDRLAEARDPLAWTYRVAANVIADHHRRRSVERR' A
#
# COMPACT_ATOMS: atom_id res chain seq x y z
N MET A 1 9.58 18.59 24.98
CA MET A 1 9.33 18.27 23.55
C MET A 1 8.53 16.98 23.53
N PRO A 2 7.22 16.97 23.18
CA PRO A 2 6.51 15.72 22.99
C PRO A 2 7.18 14.92 21.87
N ASP A 3 7.38 13.62 22.12
CA ASP A 3 8.06 12.68 21.24
C ASP A 3 7.42 12.66 19.84
N ARG A 4 8.24 12.85 18.80
CA ARG A 4 7.84 12.85 17.37
C ARG A 4 7.10 11.54 17.02
N THR A 5 7.41 10.46 17.73
CA THR A 5 6.81 9.13 17.59
C THR A 5 5.32 9.14 17.94
N SER A 6 4.90 9.82 19.01
CA SER A 6 3.50 9.82 19.47
C SER A 6 2.53 10.47 18.48
N ARG A 7 2.99 11.39 17.63
CA ARG A 7 2.17 11.98 16.55
C ARG A 7 2.24 11.17 15.25
N ALA A 8 3.34 10.47 15.00
CA ALA A 8 3.53 9.66 13.81
C ALA A 8 2.72 8.36 13.83
N LEU A 9 2.59 7.71 14.99
CA LEU A 9 1.87 6.43 15.12
C LEU A 9 0.37 6.52 14.79
N PRO A 10 -0.39 7.55 15.25
CA PRO A 10 -1.80 7.72 14.85
C PRO A 10 -1.96 7.97 13.35
N ALA A 11 -1.11 8.82 12.76
CA ALA A 11 -1.15 9.12 11.33
C ALA A 11 -0.81 7.89 10.48
N TRP A 12 0.19 7.12 10.91
CA TRP A 12 0.56 5.85 10.27
C TRP A 12 -0.57 4.82 10.35
N SER A 13 -1.17 4.65 11.53
CA SER A 13 -2.30 3.73 11.74
C SER A 13 -3.49 4.10 10.85
N GLU A 14 -3.77 5.40 10.68
CA GLU A 14 -4.82 5.86 9.78
C GLU A 14 -4.51 5.60 8.31
N PHE A 15 -3.28 5.89 7.89
CA PHE A 15 -2.82 5.59 6.55
C PHE A 15 -2.93 4.09 6.25
N GLN A 16 -2.51 3.25 7.19
CA GLN A 16 -2.63 1.80 7.08
C GLN A 16 -4.09 1.36 6.90
N ARG A 17 -5.01 1.86 7.74
CA ARG A 17 -6.45 1.54 7.61
C ARG A 17 -7.03 1.97 6.26
N ARG A 18 -6.69 3.17 5.78
CA ARG A 18 -7.15 3.67 4.49
C ARG A 18 -6.63 2.81 3.33
N MET A 19 -5.35 2.43 3.37
CA MET A 19 -4.76 1.58 2.35
C MET A 19 -5.37 0.18 2.35
N ARG A 20 -5.52 -0.43 3.54
CA ARG A 20 -6.19 -1.74 3.68
C ARG A 20 -7.61 -1.71 3.13
N ARG A 21 -8.38 -0.65 3.41
CA ARG A 21 -9.73 -0.48 2.85
C ARG A 21 -9.72 -0.34 1.33
N TYR A 22 -8.75 0.41 0.78
CA TYR A 22 -8.59 0.58 -0.66
C TYR A 22 -8.26 -0.74 -1.35
N VAL A 23 -7.33 -1.52 -0.79
CA VAL A 23 -6.91 -2.83 -1.30
C VAL A 23 -8.04 -3.86 -1.16
N GLY A 24 -8.63 -3.98 0.03
CA GLY A 24 -9.67 -4.97 0.32
C GLY A 24 -10.96 -4.79 -0.49
N GLY A 25 -11.20 -3.60 -1.05
CA GLY A 25 -12.29 -3.41 -2.02
C GLY A 25 -12.00 -3.94 -3.42
N ARG A 26 -10.82 -4.54 -3.67
CA ARG A 26 -10.32 -4.92 -5.00
C ARG A 26 -9.68 -6.31 -5.08
N VAL A 27 -9.61 -7.03 -3.96
CA VAL A 27 -9.05 -8.39 -3.86
C VAL A 27 -9.95 -9.24 -2.96
N ASP A 28 -9.83 -10.57 -3.03
CA ASP A 28 -10.59 -11.44 -2.12
C ASP A 28 -10.19 -11.19 -0.66
N PRO A 29 -11.09 -11.35 0.32
CA PRO A 29 -10.82 -11.00 1.72
C PRO A 29 -9.60 -11.69 2.32
N GLU A 30 -9.31 -12.92 1.93
CA GLU A 30 -8.14 -13.69 2.38
C GLU A 30 -6.81 -13.04 1.98
N TRP A 31 -6.78 -12.27 0.88
CA TRP A 31 -5.57 -11.64 0.34
C TRP A 31 -5.40 -10.18 0.75
N ALA A 32 -6.40 -9.59 1.42
CA ALA A 32 -6.40 -8.16 1.69
C ALA A 32 -5.19 -7.70 2.51
N ASP A 33 -4.81 -8.47 3.54
CA ASP A 33 -3.69 -8.14 4.42
C ASP A 33 -2.33 -8.36 3.72
N ASP A 34 -2.16 -9.48 3.02
CA ASP A 34 -0.94 -9.79 2.26
C ASP A 34 -0.67 -8.76 1.17
N VAL A 35 -1.67 -8.47 0.34
CA VAL A 35 -1.56 -7.47 -0.74
C VAL A 35 -1.29 -6.09 -0.17
N THR A 36 -1.91 -5.73 0.97
CA THR A 36 -1.63 -4.46 1.64
C THR A 36 -0.18 -4.39 2.16
N GLY A 37 0.35 -5.48 2.70
CA GLY A 37 1.76 -5.60 3.09
C GLY A 37 2.71 -5.39 1.91
N ASP A 38 2.43 -6.03 0.77
CA ASP A 38 3.18 -5.86 -0.48
C ASP A 38 3.19 -4.40 -0.96
N VAL A 39 2.07 -3.68 -0.83
CA VAL A 39 2.03 -2.25 -1.13
C VAL A 39 3.03 -1.49 -0.27
N PHE A 40 3.01 -1.67 1.06
CA PHE A 40 3.93 -0.94 1.93
C PHE A 40 5.39 -1.30 1.66
N LEU A 41 5.69 -2.57 1.40
CA LEU A 41 7.04 -2.98 1.03
C LEU A 41 7.52 -2.26 -0.22
N ARG A 42 6.70 -2.17 -1.27
CA ARG A 42 7.06 -1.45 -2.52
C ARG A 42 7.18 0.06 -2.33
N LEU A 43 6.38 0.65 -1.45
CA LEU A 43 6.50 2.08 -1.11
C LEU A 43 7.84 2.34 -0.41
N LEU A 44 8.21 1.53 0.58
CA LEU A 44 9.48 1.65 1.30
C LEU A 44 10.69 1.43 0.39
N GLN A 45 10.63 0.43 -0.50
CA GLN A 45 11.69 0.16 -1.49
C GLN A 45 11.90 1.30 -2.49
N ARG A 46 10.90 2.17 -2.67
CA ARG A 46 10.92 3.29 -3.62
C ARG A 46 10.70 4.64 -2.94
N GLN A 47 11.11 4.75 -1.68
CA GLN A 47 10.93 5.96 -0.87
C GLN A 47 11.66 7.18 -1.44
N ASP A 48 12.74 6.97 -2.18
CA ASP A 48 13.44 7.97 -3.00
C ASP A 48 12.49 8.61 -4.01
N ARG A 49 11.71 7.78 -4.73
CA ARG A 49 10.73 8.24 -5.71
C ARG A 49 9.53 8.94 -5.09
N LEU A 50 9.18 8.59 -3.85
CA LEU A 50 8.16 9.30 -3.09
C LEU A 50 8.61 10.73 -2.77
N ALA A 51 9.88 10.92 -2.40
CA ALA A 51 10.44 12.24 -2.08
C ALA A 51 10.49 13.16 -3.31
N GLU A 52 10.67 12.59 -4.50
CA GLU A 52 10.71 13.31 -5.79
C GLU A 52 9.31 13.52 -6.41
N ALA A 53 8.27 12.87 -5.89
CA ALA A 53 6.95 12.89 -6.51
C ALA A 53 6.26 14.26 -6.35
N ARG A 54 5.79 14.83 -7.47
CA ARG A 54 4.95 16.04 -7.47
C ARG A 54 3.68 15.88 -6.63
N ASP A 55 3.12 14.67 -6.61
CA ASP A 55 2.00 14.28 -5.75
C ASP A 55 2.29 12.91 -5.11
N PRO A 56 2.81 12.90 -3.87
CA PRO A 56 3.13 11.67 -3.14
C PRO A 56 1.93 10.76 -2.90
N LEU A 57 0.73 11.31 -2.73
CA LEU A 57 -0.48 10.54 -2.47
C LEU A 57 -0.95 9.83 -3.74
N ALA A 58 -1.00 10.54 -4.87
CA ALA A 58 -1.35 9.95 -6.16
C ALA A 58 -0.34 8.86 -6.57
N TRP A 59 0.96 9.09 -6.33
CA TRP A 59 1.98 8.07 -6.56
C TRP A 59 1.78 6.83 -5.68
N THR A 60 1.45 7.03 -4.40
CA THR A 60 1.16 5.93 -3.46
C THR A 60 0.01 5.04 -3.96
N TYR A 61 -1.11 5.64 -4.38
CA TYR A 61 -2.23 4.87 -4.91
C TYR A 61 -1.93 4.22 -6.26
N ARG A 62 -1.03 4.80 -7.07
CA ARG A 62 -0.52 4.16 -8.29
C ARG A 62 0.28 2.90 -7.96
N VAL A 63 1.15 2.95 -6.96
CA VAL A 63 1.87 1.75 -6.48
C VAL A 63 0.87 0.68 -6.03
N ALA A 64 -0.13 1.06 -5.24
CA ALA A 64 -1.18 0.14 -4.79
C ALA A 64 -1.94 -0.51 -5.96
N ALA A 65 -2.35 0.28 -6.95
CA ALA A 65 -3.04 -0.24 -8.14
C ALA A 65 -2.17 -1.24 -8.92
N ASN A 66 -0.87 -0.96 -9.06
CA ASN A 66 0.06 -1.87 -9.73
C ASN A 66 0.23 -3.20 -8.98
N VAL A 67 0.31 -3.16 -7.65
CA VAL A 67 0.40 -4.36 -6.82
C VAL A 67 -0.85 -5.22 -6.97
N ILE A 68 -2.04 -4.60 -6.93
CA ILE A 68 -3.32 -5.31 -7.12
C ILE A 68 -3.39 -5.96 -8.51
N ALA A 69 -2.99 -5.23 -9.55
CA ALA A 69 -2.95 -5.78 -10.90
C ALA A 69 -1.97 -6.97 -11.02
N ASP A 70 -0.80 -6.89 -10.39
CA ASP A 70 0.15 -8.01 -10.33
C ASP A 70 -0.42 -9.22 -9.60
N HIS A 71 -1.11 -9.00 -8.47
CA HIS A 71 -1.76 -10.08 -7.71
C HIS A 71 -2.77 -10.83 -8.58
N HIS A 72 -3.67 -10.11 -9.26
CA HIS A 72 -4.65 -10.73 -10.18
C HIS A 72 -3.98 -11.46 -11.35
N ARG A 73 -2.89 -10.93 -11.90
CA ARG A 73 -2.13 -11.59 -12.97
C ARG A 73 -1.46 -12.88 -12.52
N ARG A 74 -0.92 -12.95 -11.30
CA ARG A 74 -0.29 -14.16 -10.77
C ARG A 74 -1.34 -15.25 -10.51
N ARG A 75 -2.46 -14.87 -9.89
CA ARG A 75 -3.58 -15.76 -9.59
C ARG A 75 -4.23 -16.36 -10.83
N SER A 76 -4.29 -15.61 -11.94
CA SER A 76 -4.82 -16.15 -13.19
C SER A 76 -3.90 -17.17 -13.86
N VAL A 77 -2.58 -17.05 -13.67
CA VAL A 77 -1.58 -18.01 -14.17
C VAL A 77 -1.56 -19.28 -13.31
N GLU A 78 -1.62 -19.15 -11.99
CA GLU A 78 -1.59 -20.29 -11.06
C GLU A 78 -2.84 -21.18 -11.14
N ARG A 79 -3.97 -20.63 -11.61
CA ARG A 79 -5.22 -21.39 -11.84
C ARG A 79 -5.28 -22.14 -13.17
N ARG A 80 -4.25 -22.05 -14.02
CA ARG A 80 -4.16 -22.72 -15.32
C ARG A 80 -3.24 -23.94 -15.24
#